data_AF-A0A2V6Q085-F1
#
_entry.id   AF-A0A2V6Q085-F1
#
_cell.length_a   1.000
_cell.length_b   1.000
_cell.length_c   1.000
_cell.angle_alpha   90.00
_cell.angle_beta   90.00
_cell.angle_gamma   90.00
#
_symmetry.space_group_name_H-M   'P 1'
#
loop_
_entity.id
_entity.type
_entity.pdbx_description
1 polymer ?
#
loop_
_entity_poly.entity_id
_entity_poly.type
_entity_poly.pdbx_seq_one_letter_code
_entity_poly.pdbx_strand_id
1 'polypeptide(L)' 'MSRQAMEQALGKLVMDVAFRDAFFRDPTAASLAAGLELTDEERGALGRIRPGALAAFQRYVDGRWIGTWHEEPRASA' A
#
# COMPACT_ATOMS: atom_id res chain seq x y z
N MET A 1 -16.52 7.30 -0.95
CA MET A 1 -15.06 7.47 -1.04
C MET A 1 -14.50 7.59 0.37
N SER A 2 -13.81 6.56 0.85
CA SER A 2 -13.32 6.51 2.23
C SER A 2 -11.79 6.62 2.25
N ARG A 3 -11.27 7.37 3.21
CA ARG A 3 -9.84 7.44 3.56
C ARG A 3 -9.17 6.05 3.62
N GLN A 4 -9.94 5.03 4.00
CA GLN A 4 -9.52 3.64 4.06
C GLN A 4 -9.06 3.07 2.71
N ALA A 5 -9.73 3.37 1.59
CA ALA A 5 -9.33 2.85 0.28
C ALA A 5 -7.97 3.42 -0.16
N MET A 6 -7.74 4.71 0.10
CA MET A 6 -6.46 5.38 -0.15
C MET A 6 -5.34 4.82 0.73
N GLU A 7 -5.61 4.57 2.01
CA GLU A 7 -4.66 3.95 2.95
C GLU A 7 -4.29 2.51 2.52
N GLN A 8 -5.28 1.72 2.10
CA GLN A 8 -5.04 0.38 1.57
C GLN A 8 -4.21 0.40 0.27
N ALA A 9 -4.50 1.33 -0.63
CA ALA A 9 -3.75 1.52 -1.85
C ALA A 9 -2.29 1.91 -1.58
N LEU A 10 -2.05 2.82 -0.64
CA LEU A 10 -0.69 3.18 -0.18
C LEU A 10 0.04 1.99 0.43
N GLY A 11 -0.63 1.22 1.29
CA GLY A 11 -0.07 0.00 1.87
C GLY A 11 0.36 -1.00 0.80
N LYS A 12 -0.50 -1.25 -0.20
CA LYS A 12 -0.18 -2.13 -1.33
C LYS A 12 0.95 -1.58 -2.20
N LEU A 13 0.95 -0.28 -2.51
CA LEU A 13 2.04 0.35 -3.25
C LEU A 13 3.39 0.17 -2.55
N VAL A 14 3.42 0.14 -1.22
CA VAL A 14 4.67 -0.05 -0.46
C VAL A 14 5.03 -1.52 -0.30
N MET A 15 4.07 -2.40 0.00
CA MET A 15 4.37 -3.78 0.42
C MET A 15 4.25 -4.81 -0.70
N ASP A 16 3.49 -4.52 -1.75
CA ASP A 16 3.18 -5.44 -2.84
C ASP A 16 3.83 -4.95 -4.14
N VAL A 17 4.99 -5.51 -4.47
CA VAL A 17 5.77 -5.12 -5.66
C VAL A 17 4.99 -5.43 -6.94
N ALA A 18 4.26 -6.54 -7.00
CA ALA A 18 3.49 -6.91 -8.18
C ALA A 18 2.33 -5.94 -8.41
N PHE A 19 1.62 -5.55 -7.34
CA PHE A 19 0.61 -4.51 -7.41
C PHE A 19 1.21 -3.17 -7.81
N ARG A 20 2.36 -2.77 -7.24
CA ARG A 20 3.05 -1.52 -7.60
C ARG A 20 3.33 -1.45 -9.09
N ASP A 21 3.93 -2.49 -9.65
CA ASP A 21 4.29 -2.53 -11.08
C ASP A 21 3.05 -2.51 -11.97
N ALA A 22 1.98 -3.22 -11.57
CA ALA A 22 0.70 -3.18 -12.28
C ALA A 22 0.06 -1.79 -12.21
N PHE A 23 0.07 -1.15 -11.05
CA PHE A 23 -0.54 0.16 -10.81
C PHE A 23 0.12 1.27 -11.62
N PHE A 24 1.46 1.28 -11.72
CA PHE A 24 2.15 2.28 -12.55
C PHE A 24 2.02 2.04 -14.05
N ARG A 25 1.56 0.84 -14.48
CA ARG A 25 1.24 0.54 -15.88
C ARG A 25 -0.20 0.93 -16.22
N ASP A 26 -1.14 0.51 -15.38
CA ASP A 26 -2.57 0.82 -15.51
C ASP A 26 -3.19 0.95 -14.11
N PRO A 27 -3.30 2.17 -13.57
CA PRO A 27 -3.77 2.38 -12.21
C PRO A 27 -5.25 2.04 -12.06
N THR A 28 -6.04 2.13 -13.13
CA THR A 28 -7.48 1.79 -13.10
C THR A 28 -7.67 0.29 -13.01
N ALA A 29 -7.06 -0.48 -13.93
CA ALA A 29 -7.16 -1.93 -13.94
C ALA A 29 -6.57 -2.56 -12.67
N ALA A 30 -5.42 -2.07 -12.21
CA ALA A 30 -4.78 -2.58 -10.99
C ALA A 30 -5.63 -2.33 -9.74
N SER A 31 -6.25 -1.14 -9.62
CA SER A 31 -7.12 -0.82 -8.49
C SER A 31 -8.36 -1.72 -8.46
N LEU A 32 -9.01 -1.92 -9.60
CA LEU A 32 -10.17 -2.81 -9.73
C LEU A 32 -9.81 -4.26 -9.40
N ALA A 33 -8.70 -4.77 -9.93
CA ALA A 33 -8.22 -6.13 -9.65
C ALA A 33 -7.90 -6.34 -8.16
N ALA A 34 -7.49 -5.28 -7.45
CA ALA A 34 -7.23 -5.30 -6.02
C ALA A 34 -8.47 -5.04 -5.15
N GLY A 35 -9.65 -4.84 -5.74
CA GLY A 35 -10.88 -4.50 -5.03
C GLY A 35 -10.86 -3.11 -4.38
N LEU A 36 -10.01 -2.20 -4.88
CA LEU A 36 -9.87 -0.85 -4.37
C LEU A 36 -10.78 0.11 -5.14
N GLU A 37 -11.76 0.66 -4.44
CA GLU A 37 -12.63 1.72 -4.98
C GLU A 37 -11.96 3.10 -4.84
N LEU A 38 -11.04 3.40 -5.77
CA LEU A 38 -10.44 4.73 -5.88
C LEU A 38 -11.18 5.58 -6.92
N THR A 39 -11.21 6.88 -6.71
CA THR A 39 -11.53 7.87 -7.75
C THR A 39 -10.38 8.03 -8.75
N ASP A 40 -10.65 8.69 -9.88
CA ASP A 40 -9.60 9.11 -10.81
C ASP A 40 -8.61 10.10 -10.17
N GLU A 41 -9.10 10.98 -9.28
CA GLU A 41 -8.25 11.93 -8.57
C GLU A 41 -7.28 11.23 -7.62
N GLU A 42 -7.75 10.26 -6.84
CA GLU A 42 -6.91 9.46 -5.94
C GLU A 42 -5.89 8.62 -6.72
N ARG A 43 -6.32 7.97 -7.81
CA ARG A 43 -5.38 7.28 -8.73
C ARG A 43 -4.32 8.24 -9.25
N GLY A 44 -4.72 9.43 -9.68
CA GLY A 44 -3.82 10.47 -10.16
C GLY A 44 -2.86 10.97 -9.07
N ALA A 45 -3.32 11.12 -7.83
CA ALA A 45 -2.49 11.51 -6.69
C ALA A 45 -1.45 10.44 -6.36
N LEU A 46 -1.85 9.16 -6.30
CA LEU A 46 -0.96 8.03 -6.07
C LEU A 46 0.04 7.85 -7.22
N GLY A 47 -0.40 8.05 -8.46
CA GLY A 47 0.45 7.95 -9.65
C GLY A 47 1.57 9.00 -9.72
N ARG A 48 1.45 10.11 -8.98
CA ARG A 48 2.51 11.13 -8.86
C ARG A 48 3.64 10.71 -7.91
N ILE A 49 3.44 9.67 -7.11
CA ILE A 49 4.48 9.17 -6.22
C ILE A 49 5.58 8.54 -7.07
N ARG A 50 6.83 8.96 -6.86
CA ARG A 50 7.98 8.42 -7.60
C ARG A 50 8.16 6.92 -7.25
N PRO A 51 8.23 6.01 -8.23
CA PRO A 51 8.42 4.57 -7.96
C PRO A 51 9.64 4.26 -7.09
N GLY A 52 10.75 4.99 -7.30
CA GLY A 52 11.96 4.85 -6.50
C GLY A 52 11.79 5.23 -5.02
N ALA A 53 10.87 6.15 -4.71
CA ALA A 53 10.58 6.53 -3.31
C ALA A 53 9.82 5.40 -2.58
N LEU A 54 8.87 4.74 -3.27
CA LEU A 54 8.17 3.58 -2.73
C LEU A 54 9.13 2.40 -2.51
N ALA A 55 10.03 2.14 -3.45
CA ALA A 55 11.04 1.09 -3.31
C ALA A 55 12.02 1.38 -2.16
N ALA A 56 12.47 2.63 -2.01
CA ALA A 56 13.32 3.03 -0.89
C ALA A 56 12.60 2.88 0.46
N PHE A 57 11.33 3.27 0.53
CA PHE A 57 10.53 3.14 1.75
C PHE A 57 10.25 1.68 2.11
N GLN A 58 9.94 0.83 1.12
CA GLN A 58 9.82 -0.61 1.33
C GLN A 58 11.10 -1.18 1.94
N ARG A 59 12.27 -0.90 1.36
CA ARG A 59 13.57 -1.37 1.89
C ARG A 59 13.81 -0.92 3.33
N TYR A 60 13.42 0.31 3.66
CA TYR A 60 13.50 0.82 5.02
C TYR A 60 12.59 0.04 5.98
N VAL A 61 11.33 -0.23 5.59
CA VAL A 61 10.37 -1.00 6.39
C VAL A 61 10.83 -2.45 6.56
N ASP A 62 11.30 -3.09 5.49
CA ASP A 62 11.85 -4.45 5.52
C ASP A 62 13.07 -4.53 6.45
N GLY A 63 13.95 -3.52 6.43
CA GLY A 63 15.10 -3.42 7.36
C GLY A 63 14.70 -3.06 8.79
N ARG A 64 13.47 -2.60 9.00
CA ARG A 64 12.85 -2.27 10.29
C ARG A 64 11.91 -3.36 10.78
N TRP A 65 11.93 -4.56 10.18
CA TRP A 65 11.18 -5.70 10.71
C TRP A 65 11.77 -6.11 12.08
N ILE A 66 11.27 -5.45 13.13
CA ILE A 66 11.52 -5.81 14.53
C ILE A 66 10.66 -7.04 14.77
N GLY A 67 11.25 -8.22 14.72
CA GLY A 67 10.60 -9.53 14.85
C GLY A 67 9.96 -9.83 16.21
N THR A 68 9.39 -8.85 16.91
CA THR A 68 8.66 -9.03 18.17
C THR A 68 7.52 -8.03 18.26
N TRP A 69 6.48 -8.21 17.45
CA TRP A 69 5.15 -7.87 17.94
C TRP A 69 4.80 -8.96 18.97
N HIS A 70 5.09 -8.69 20.25
CA HIS A 70 4.37 -9.37 21.30
C HIS A 70 2.93 -8.86 21.22
N GLU A 71 2.01 -9.66 20.70
CA GLU A 71 0.63 -9.56 21.16
C GLU A 71 0.69 -9.76 22.67
N GLU A 72 0.46 -8.68 23.43
CA GLU A 72 0.12 -8.84 24.83
C GLU A 72 -1.09 -9.78 24.88
N PRO A 73 -1.02 -10.89 25.63
CA PRO A 73 -2.17 -11.76 25.76
C PRO A 73 -3.33 -10.90 26.27
N ARG A 74 -4.41 -10.83 25.49
CA ARG A 74 -5.65 -10.24 25.99
C ARG A 74 -5.97 -10.95 27.28
N ALA A 75 -5.90 -10.22 28.41
CA ALA A 75 -6.27 -10.74 29.70
C ALA A 75 -7.71 -11.24 29.60
N SER A 76 -7.88 -12.56 29.66
CA SER A 76 -9.18 -13.18 29.90
C SER A 76 -9.47 -13.06 31.40
N ALA A 77 -10.34 -12.12 31.78
CA ALA A 77 -11.33 -12.21 32.87
C ALA A 77 -12.08 -10.87 32.99
#